data_AF-A0A372JI98-F1
#
_entry.id   AF-A0A372JI98-F1
#
_cell.length_a   1.000
_cell.length_b   1.000
_cell.length_c   1.000
_cell.angle_alpha   90.00
_cell.angle_beta   90.00
_cell.angle_gamma   90.00
#
_symmetry.space_group_name_H-M   'P 1'
#
loop_
_entity.id
_entity.type
_entity.pdbx_description
1 polymer ?
#
loop_
_entity_poly.entity_id
_entity_poly.type
_entity_poly.pdbx_seq_one_letter_code
_entity_poly.pdbx_strand_id
1 'polypeptide(L)'
;GGDQDRPARLRLRQLLRDGITLLADPALPHRTLLAAAERATAAPVTCPDPAAIRAAVPDLRPGELWVVRPDAHLAATLQSPTPEAVAAAVRTALGHTL
;
A
#
# COMPACT_ATOMS: atom_id res chain seq x y z
N GLY A 1 -22.26 -18.49 5.77
CA GLY A 1 -20.92 -18.33 6.34
C GLY A 1 -20.33 -17.02 5.90
N GLY A 2 -20.41 -15.98 6.73
CA GLY A 2 -20.09 -14.60 6.35
C GLY A 2 -19.48 -13.76 7.48
N ASP A 3 -18.76 -14.38 8.41
CA ASP A 3 -18.19 -13.68 9.57
C ASP A 3 -16.66 -13.56 9.54
N GLN A 4 -15.98 -14.29 8.64
CA GLN A 4 -14.51 -14.27 8.54
C GLN A 4 -13.97 -12.98 7.86
N ASP A 5 -14.78 -12.29 7.04
CA ASP A 5 -14.40 -11.07 6.33
C ASP A 5 -14.39 -9.81 7.21
N ARG A 6 -15.24 -9.77 8.23
CA ARG A 6 -15.42 -8.61 9.10
C ARG A 6 -14.18 -8.33 9.99
N PRO A 7 -13.54 -9.32 10.65
CA PRO A 7 -12.31 -9.10 11.40
C PRO A 7 -11.10 -8.82 10.50
N ALA A 8 -11.03 -9.43 9.30
CA ALA A 8 -9.97 -9.14 8.33
C ALA A 8 -10.03 -7.67 7.86
N ARG A 9 -11.24 -7.18 7.53
CA ARG A 9 -11.46 -5.77 7.20
C ARG A 9 -11.17 -4.83 8.37
N LEU A 10 -11.53 -5.19 9.61
CA LEU A 10 -11.22 -4.38 10.79
C LEU A 10 -9.71 -4.31 11.06
N ARG A 11 -8.98 -5.42 10.94
CA ARG A 11 -7.51 -5.46 11.08
C ARG A 11 -6.82 -4.67 9.97
N LEU A 12 -7.28 -4.79 8.73
CA LEU A 12 -6.79 -3.96 7.62
C LEU A 12 -7.03 -2.47 7.93
N ARG A 13 -8.24 -2.10 8.37
CA ARG A 13 -8.57 -0.71 8.74
C ARG A 13 -7.79 -0.19 9.95
N GLN A 14 -7.39 -1.04 10.89
CA GLN A 14 -6.52 -0.65 12.01
C GLN A 14 -5.07 -0.46 11.55
N LEU A 15 -4.55 -1.35 10.68
CA LEU A 15 -3.22 -1.18 10.06
C LEU A 15 -3.10 0.12 9.26
N LEU A 16 -4.20 0.56 8.64
CA LEU A 16 -4.20 1.73 7.78
C LEU A 16 -4.00 3.04 8.59
N ARG A 17 -4.42 3.14 9.86
CA ARG A 17 -4.56 4.44 10.53
C ARG A 17 -3.26 5.17 10.89
N ASP A 18 -2.13 4.50 10.92
CA ASP A 18 -0.87 5.11 11.37
C ASP A 18 -0.13 5.85 10.25
N GLY A 19 -0.53 5.68 8.98
CA GLY A 19 0.09 6.38 7.86
C GLY A 19 -0.24 5.79 6.49
N ILE A 20 0.75 5.74 5.60
CA ILE A 20 0.56 5.20 4.25
C ILE A 20 0.77 3.69 4.27
N THR A 21 -0.10 2.94 3.60
CA THR A 21 0.06 1.50 3.41
C THR A 21 0.32 1.19 1.94
N LEU A 22 1.37 0.43 1.67
CA LEU A 22 1.69 -0.10 0.35
C LEU A 22 1.21 -1.54 0.27
N LEU A 23 0.33 -1.83 -0.68
CA LEU A 23 -0.09 -3.18 -1.01
C LEU A 23 0.61 -3.58 -2.31
N ALA A 24 1.70 -4.34 -2.17
CA ALA A 24 2.53 -4.74 -3.30
C ALA A 24 2.24 -6.18 -3.70
N ASP A 25 2.23 -6.45 -5.01
CA ASP A 25 2.24 -7.80 -5.52
C ASP A 25 3.56 -8.52 -5.16
N PRO A 26 3.54 -9.82 -4.80
CA PRO A 26 4.74 -10.58 -4.44
C PRO A 26 5.81 -10.65 -5.53
N ALA A 27 5.49 -10.43 -6.80
CA ALA A 27 6.49 -10.38 -7.86
C ALA A 27 7.31 -9.08 -7.88
N LEU A 28 6.88 -8.05 -7.13
CA LEU A 28 7.60 -6.78 -7.03
C LEU A 28 8.70 -6.81 -5.96
N PRO A 29 9.77 -6.00 -6.13
CA PRO A 29 10.80 -5.78 -5.11
C PRO A 29 10.25 -4.88 -3.98
N HIS A 30 9.23 -5.35 -3.26
CA HIS A 30 8.44 -4.60 -2.27
C HIS A 30 9.30 -3.93 -1.18
N ARG A 31 10.44 -4.53 -0.78
CA ARG A 31 11.37 -3.92 0.18
C ARG A 31 12.04 -2.66 -0.36
N THR A 32 12.47 -2.68 -1.62
CA THR A 32 13.06 -1.51 -2.29
C THR A 32 12.02 -0.40 -2.47
N LEU A 33 10.79 -0.78 -2.82
CA LEU A 33 9.67 0.15 -2.98
C LEU A 33 9.24 0.75 -1.63
N LEU A 34 9.23 -0.05 -0.56
CA LEU A 34 8.99 0.42 0.81
C LEU A 34 10.04 1.45 1.22
N ALA A 35 11.33 1.13 1.06
CA ALA A 35 12.42 2.06 1.41
C ALA A 35 12.37 3.37 0.59
N ALA A 36 11.81 3.34 -0.63
CA ALA A 36 11.58 4.54 -1.42
C ALA A 36 10.43 5.39 -0.88
N ALA A 37 9.34 4.76 -0.45
CA ALA A 37 8.21 5.41 0.18
C ALA A 37 8.58 6.03 1.54
N GLU A 38 9.31 5.30 2.38
CA GLU A 38 9.80 5.79 3.68
C GLU A 38 10.71 7.01 3.54
N ARG A 39 11.53 7.07 2.48
CA ARG A 39 12.33 8.28 2.18
C ARG A 39 11.50 9.44 1.65
N ALA A 40 10.31 9.17 1.12
CA ALA A 40 9.45 10.18 0.51
C ALA A 40 8.58 10.94 1.52
N THR A 41 8.46 10.45 2.76
CA THR A 41 7.62 11.06 3.79
C THR A 41 8.14 10.78 5.20
N ALA A 42 7.88 11.69 6.14
CA ALA A 42 8.09 11.45 7.56
C ALA A 42 6.94 10.65 8.21
N ALA A 43 5.81 10.47 7.51
CA ALA A 43 4.70 9.66 8.00
C ALA A 43 5.07 8.18 8.00
N PRO A 44 4.56 7.37 8.95
CA PRO A 44 4.75 5.93 8.94
C PRO A 44 4.31 5.31 7.62
N VAL A 45 5.16 4.46 7.04
CA VAL A 45 4.84 3.66 5.86
C VAL A 45 4.84 2.19 6.25
N THR A 46 3.75 1.49 5.95
CA THR A 46 3.63 0.06 6.21
C THR A 46 3.52 -0.70 4.89
N CYS A 47 4.25 -1.79 4.74
CA CYS A 47 4.09 -2.73 3.64
C CYS A 47 3.86 -4.12 4.25
N PRO A 48 2.60 -4.59 4.33
CA PRO A 48 2.29 -5.94 4.80
C PRO A 48 2.90 -6.99 3.87
N ASP A 49 3.00 -8.24 4.35
CA ASP A 49 3.51 -9.35 3.55
C ASP A 49 2.75 -9.48 2.22
N PRO A 50 3.42 -9.32 1.06
CA PRO A 50 2.80 -9.43 -0.25
C PRO A 50 2.03 -10.75 -0.47
N ALA A 51 2.48 -11.84 0.14
CA ALA A 51 1.79 -13.13 0.04
C ALA A 51 0.42 -13.09 0.72
N ALA A 52 0.32 -12.44 1.88
CA ALA A 52 -0.95 -12.23 2.58
C ALA A 52 -1.85 -11.23 1.84
N ILE A 53 -1.27 -10.20 1.22
CA ILE A 53 -2.02 -9.23 0.41
C ILE A 53 -2.66 -9.89 -0.81
N ARG A 54 -1.93 -10.76 -1.52
CA ARG A 54 -2.46 -11.44 -2.70
C ARG A 54 -3.72 -12.28 -2.39
N ALA A 55 -3.78 -12.86 -1.20
CA ALA A 55 -4.96 -13.59 -0.74
C ALA A 55 -6.12 -12.67 -0.32
N ALA A 56 -5.81 -11.49 0.22
CA ALA A 56 -6.80 -10.54 0.75
C ALA A 56 -7.36 -9.56 -0.31
N VAL A 57 -6.61 -9.30 -1.38
CA VAL A 57 -6.92 -8.32 -2.43
C VAL A 57 -6.85 -9.02 -3.80
N PRO A 58 -7.91 -9.75 -4.20
CA PRO A 58 -7.90 -10.52 -5.44
C PRO A 58 -7.83 -9.64 -6.70
N ASP A 59 -8.21 -8.36 -6.59
CA ASP A 59 -8.17 -7.38 -7.67
C ASP A 59 -6.77 -6.83 -7.96
N LEU A 60 -5.79 -7.05 -7.06
CA LEU A 60 -4.41 -6.63 -7.25
C LEU A 60 -3.77 -7.44 -8.39
N ARG A 61 -3.39 -6.76 -9.48
CA ARG A 61 -2.81 -7.42 -10.65
C ARG A 61 -1.36 -7.80 -10.38
N PRO A 62 -0.84 -8.85 -11.05
CA PRO A 62 0.58 -9.17 -11.02
C PRO A 62 1.44 -7.97 -11.41
N GLY A 63 2.48 -7.68 -10.62
CA GLY A 63 3.35 -6.51 -10.84
C GLY A 63 2.73 -5.17 -10.46
N GLU A 64 1.60 -5.14 -9.76
CA GLU A 64 0.94 -3.91 -9.33
C GLU A 64 1.27 -3.55 -7.87
N LEU A 65 1.30 -2.24 -7.59
CA LEU A 65 1.42 -1.70 -6.24
C LEU A 65 0.33 -0.67 -6.01
N TRP A 66 -0.40 -0.83 -4.92
CA TRP A 66 -1.41 0.12 -4.49
C TRP A 66 -0.90 0.95 -3.31
N VAL A 67 -1.13 2.25 -3.37
CA VAL A 67 -0.86 3.18 -2.27
C VAL A 67 -2.19 3.50 -1.60
N VAL A 68 -2.33 3.12 -0.34
CA VAL A 68 -3.56 3.31 0.44
C VAL A 68 -3.30 4.32 1.55
N ARG A 69 -4.19 5.30 1.68
CA ARG A 69 -4.19 6.32 2.72
C ARG A 69 -4.75 5.79 4.04
N PRO A 70 -4.48 6.49 5.16
CA PRO A 70 -4.91 6.03 6.47
C PRO A 70 -6.43 6.03 6.68
N ASP A 71 -7.16 6.78 5.86
CA ASP A 71 -8.62 6.77 5.78
C ASP A 71 -9.19 5.57 4.98
N ALA A 72 -8.33 4.63 4.59
CA ALA A 72 -8.63 3.49 3.73
C ALA A 72 -9.03 3.87 2.29
N HIS A 73 -8.62 5.06 1.84
CA HIS A 73 -8.78 5.46 0.44
C HIS A 73 -7.59 5.00 -0.41
N LEU A 74 -7.88 4.40 -1.57
CA LEU A 74 -6.87 4.08 -2.57
C LEU A 74 -6.39 5.37 -3.23
N ALA A 75 -5.15 5.79 -2.94
CA ALA A 75 -4.59 7.04 -3.46
C ALA A 75 -4.01 6.88 -4.86
N ALA A 76 -3.38 5.74 -5.13
CA ALA A 76 -2.79 5.45 -6.43
C ALA A 76 -2.64 3.94 -6.65
N THR A 77 -2.70 3.55 -7.93
CA THR A 77 -2.35 2.21 -8.41
C THR A 77 -1.23 2.36 -9.42
N LEU A 78 -0.11 1.69 -9.20
CA LEU A 78 1.06 1.74 -10.07
C LEU A 78 1.34 0.36 -10.65
N GLN A 79 1.48 0.28 -11.96
CA GLN A 79 1.86 -0.95 -12.65
C GLN A 79 3.37 -0.95 -12.89
N SER A 80 4.06 -2.03 -12.47
CA SER A 80 5.52 -2.16 -12.53
C SER A 80 6.25 -0.90 -12.04
N PRO A 81 5.98 -0.42 -10.82
CA PRO A 81 6.48 0.87 -10.33
C PRO A 81 8.01 0.88 -10.19
N THR A 82 8.60 2.03 -10.50
CA THR A 82 9.96 2.35 -10.06
C THR A 82 9.95 2.98 -8.65
N PRO A 83 11.06 2.93 -7.90
CA PRO A 83 11.19 3.59 -6.60
C PRO A 83 10.78 5.07 -6.61
N GLU A 84 11.13 5.79 -7.67
CA GLU A 84 10.83 7.22 -7.86
C GLU A 84 9.33 7.45 -8.04
N ALA A 85 8.67 6.58 -8.81
CA ALA A 85 7.22 6.62 -9.02
C ALA A 85 6.46 6.38 -7.72
N VAL A 86 6.92 5.42 -6.89
CA VAL A 86 6.35 5.19 -5.55
C VAL A 86 6.52 6.42 -4.68
N ALA A 87 7.71 7.01 -4.63
CA ALA A 87 7.97 8.20 -3.84
C ALA A 87 7.07 9.38 -4.26
N ALA A 88 6.86 9.57 -5.57
CA ALA A 88 5.97 10.59 -6.09
C ALA A 88 4.50 10.33 -5.72
N ALA A 89 4.04 9.09 -5.84
CA ALA A 89 2.68 8.69 -5.46
C ALA A 89 2.42 8.89 -3.96
N VAL A 90 3.40 8.58 -3.11
CA VAL A 90 3.32 8.79 -1.65
C VAL A 90 3.21 10.28 -1.30
N ARG A 91 4.05 11.14 -1.90
CA ARG A 91 3.94 12.59 -1.70
C ARG A 91 2.58 13.13 -2.12
N THR A 92 2.10 12.70 -3.28
CA THR A 92 0.78 13.08 -3.81
C THR A 92 -0.34 12.61 -2.88
N ALA A 93 -0.26 11.38 -2.36
CA ALA A 93 -1.26 10.80 -1.46
C ALA A 93 -1.39 11.55 -0.11
N LEU A 94 -0.32 12.20 0.34
CA LEU A 94 -0.28 13.02 1.55
C LEU A 94 -0.70 14.48 1.32
N GLY A 95 -1.13 14.84 0.11
CA GLY A 95 -1.55 16.20 -0.22
C GLY A 95 -0.37 17.17 -0.35
N HIS A 96 0.87 16.68 -0.46
CA HIS A 96 1.97 17.49 -0.99
C HIS A 96 1.73 17.63 -2.49
N THR A 97 0.89 18.61 -2.84
CA THR A 97 0.89 19.17 -4.19
C THR A 97 2.26 19.81 -4.35
N LEU A 98 3.03 19.33 -5.33
CA LEU A 98 4.33 19.89 -5.71
C LEU A 98 4.24 21.41 -5.92
#